data_AF-A0A170TNA3-F1
#
_entry.id   AF-A0A170TNA3-F1
#
_cell.length_a   1.000
_cell.length_b   1.000
_cell.length_c   1.000
_cell.angle_alpha   90.00
_cell.angle_beta   90.00
_cell.angle_gamma   90.00
#
_symmetry.space_group_name_H-M   'P 1'
#
loop_
_entity.id
_entity.type
_entity.pdbx_description
1 polymer ?
#
loop_
_entity_poly.entity_id
_entity_poly.type
_entity_poly.pdbx_seq_one_letter_code
_entity_poly.pdbx_strand_id
1 'polypeptide(L)'
;MIIGLEVHAQVISNSKLFSGASAKAYDSLPNTQVSLFDVAMPGMLPLLNQYCISQAVKTGLALSCKINNYSAFDRKNYFYPDLPSGYQITQFYYPI
;
A
#
# COMPACT_ATOMS: atom_id res chain seq x y z
N MET A 1 12.68 -29.12 -11.79
CA MET A 1 12.40 -27.71 -12.09
C MET A 1 12.04 -27.02 -10.77
N ILE A 2 12.63 -25.86 -10.48
CA ILE A 2 12.33 -25.07 -9.29
C ILE A 2 11.69 -23.76 -9.79
N ILE A 3 10.54 -23.38 -9.23
CA ILE A 3 9.80 -22.16 -9.61
C ILE A 3 9.52 -21.35 -8.34
N GLY A 4 9.77 -20.05 -8.40
CA GLY A 4 9.32 -19.07 -7.42
C GLY A 4 8.30 -18.13 -8.05
N LEU A 5 7.35 -17.65 -7.24
CA LEU A 5 6.32 -16.70 -7.66
C LEU A 5 6.36 -15.48 -6.75
N GLU A 6 6.17 -14.31 -7.34
CA GLU A 6 5.88 -13.07 -6.62
C GLU A 6 4.45 -12.66 -6.99
N VAL A 7 3.61 -12.48 -5.97
CA VAL A 7 2.18 -12.20 -6.16
C VAL A 7 1.85 -10.89 -5.48
N HIS A 8 1.33 -9.93 -6.24
CA HIS A 8 0.77 -8.69 -5.70
C HIS A 8 -0.74 -8.81 -5.66
N ALA A 9 -1.34 -8.54 -4.49
CA ALA A 9 -2.78 -8.63 -4.27
C ALA A 9 -3.30 -7.31 -3.72
N GLN A 10 -4.39 -6.79 -4.30
CA GLN A 10 -5.01 -5.56 -3.83
C GLN A 10 -5.86 -5.83 -2.58
N VAL A 11 -5.56 -5.12 -1.50
CA VAL A 11 -6.39 -5.16 -0.29
C VAL A 11 -7.70 -4.40 -0.56
N ILE A 12 -8.83 -5.08 -0.39
CA ILE A 12 -10.16 -4.47 -0.52
C ILE A 12 -10.43 -3.63 0.73
N SER A 13 -10.47 -2.30 0.58
CA SER A 13 -10.75 -1.35 1.67
C SER A 13 -11.68 -0.23 1.19
N ASN A 14 -12.20 0.58 2.12
CA ASN A 14 -13.00 1.75 1.77
C ASN A 14 -12.12 2.94 1.36
N SER A 15 -11.02 3.18 2.07
CA SER A 15 -10.03 4.22 1.78
C SER A 15 -8.67 3.62 1.41
N LYS A 16 -7.82 4.41 0.74
CA LYS A 16 -6.47 4.01 0.33
C LYS A 16 -5.55 3.72 1.53
N LEU A 17 -4.37 3.18 1.24
CA LEU A 17 -3.40 2.74 2.26
C LEU A 17 -2.81 3.90 3.08
N PHE A 18 -2.54 5.03 2.42
CA PHE A 18 -1.86 6.19 3.03
C PHE A 18 -2.65 7.50 2.92
N SER A 19 -3.92 7.44 2.52
CA SER A 19 -4.78 8.61 2.40
C SER A 19 -6.26 8.28 2.62
N GLY A 20 -7.07 9.31 2.89
CA GLY A 20 -8.51 9.18 3.08
C GLY A 20 -9.33 9.05 1.78
N ALA A 21 -8.70 9.12 0.60
CA ALA A 21 -9.41 8.97 -0.67
C ALA A 21 -9.98 7.55 -0.82
N SER A 22 -11.07 7.42 -1.58
CA SER A 22 -11.70 6.11 -1.83
C SER A 22 -10.71 5.16 -2.51
N ALA A 23 -10.72 3.90 -2.06
CA ALA A 23 -10.05 2.80 -2.77
C ALA A 23 -10.98 2.09 -3.78
N LYS A 24 -12.27 2.45 -3.83
CA LYS A 24 -13.25 1.91 -4.78
C LYS A 24 -13.18 2.69 -6.09
N ALA A 25 -12.25 2.29 -6.96
CA ALA A 25 -11.98 2.99 -8.22
C ALA A 25 -12.75 2.42 -9.43
N TYR A 26 -13.38 1.25 -9.30
CA TYR A 26 -14.15 0.65 -10.40
C TYR A 26 -15.30 1.59 -10.81
N ASP A 27 -15.47 1.78 -12.12
CA ASP A 27 -16.41 2.72 -12.76
C ASP A 27 -16.27 4.21 -12.36
N SER A 28 -15.20 4.58 -11.65
CA SER A 28 -14.94 5.99 -11.32
C SER A 28 -14.29 6.73 -12.50
N LEU A 29 -14.57 8.04 -12.61
CA LEU A 29 -13.93 8.88 -13.61
C LEU A 29 -12.43 9.08 -13.29
N PRO A 30 -11.58 9.26 -14.31
CA PRO A 30 -10.15 9.51 -14.10
C PRO A 30 -9.88 10.64 -13.10
N ASN A 31 -8.92 10.45 -12.21
CA ASN A 31 -8.47 11.45 -11.23
C ASN A 31 -9.55 11.98 -10.28
N THR A 32 -10.68 11.28 -10.09
CA THR A 32 -11.74 11.70 -9.15
C THR A 32 -11.61 11.10 -7.74
N GLN A 33 -10.89 9.98 -7.61
CA GLN A 33 -10.65 9.31 -6.34
C GLN A 33 -9.23 9.57 -5.83
N VAL A 34 -8.83 10.84 -5.76
CA VAL A 34 -7.48 11.25 -5.34
C VAL A 34 -7.54 12.31 -4.25
N SER A 35 -6.61 12.22 -3.30
CA SER A 35 -6.30 13.27 -2.33
C SER A 35 -5.02 14.00 -2.72
N LEU A 36 -4.72 15.11 -2.05
CA LEU A 36 -3.45 15.84 -2.24
C LEU A 36 -2.22 14.96 -2.00
N PHE A 37 -2.32 13.97 -1.09
CA PHE A 37 -1.24 13.01 -0.86
C PHE A 37 -1.04 12.08 -2.07
N ASP A 38 -2.12 11.61 -2.70
CA ASP A 38 -2.04 10.65 -3.80
C ASP A 38 -1.38 11.23 -5.05
N VAL A 39 -1.46 12.55 -5.22
CA VAL A 39 -0.78 13.29 -6.30
C VAL A 39 0.54 13.91 -5.83
N ALA A 40 1.05 13.51 -4.67
CA ALA A 40 2.31 13.98 -4.08
C ALA A 40 2.45 15.51 -4.02
N MET A 41 1.37 16.22 -3.66
CA MET A 41 1.47 17.66 -3.46
C MET A 41 2.50 17.99 -2.38
N PRO A 42 3.34 19.02 -2.58
CA PRO A 42 4.35 19.41 -1.60
C PRO A 42 3.75 19.65 -0.21
N GLY A 43 4.37 19.05 0.82
CA GLY A 43 3.94 19.18 2.22
C GLY A 43 2.95 18.11 2.71
N MET A 44 2.49 17.22 1.84
CA MET A 44 1.60 16.12 2.24
C MET A 44 2.35 14.99 2.94
N LEU A 45 1.74 14.39 3.97
CA LEU A 45 2.28 13.26 4.73
C LEU A 45 1.34 12.04 4.65
N PRO A 46 1.89 10.81 4.71
CA PRO A 46 1.09 9.58 4.65
C PRO A 46 0.29 9.36 5.93
N LEU A 47 -0.97 8.94 5.79
CA LEU A 47 -1.83 8.51 6.89
C LEU A 47 -2.19 7.04 6.73
N LEU A 48 -1.58 6.18 7.55
CA LEU A 48 -1.71 4.72 7.44
C LEU A 48 -3.12 4.24 7.78
N ASN A 49 -3.68 3.39 6.92
CA ASN A 49 -4.98 2.77 7.09
C ASN A 49 -4.91 1.51 7.95
N GLN A 50 -5.43 1.59 9.18
CA GLN A 50 -5.43 0.47 10.14
C GLN A 50 -6.21 -0.76 9.63
N TYR A 51 -7.25 -0.57 8.83
CA TYR A 51 -7.99 -1.69 8.27
C TYR A 51 -7.12 -2.54 7.33
N CYS A 52 -6.26 -1.89 6.52
CA CYS A 52 -5.33 -2.60 5.64
C CYS A 52 -4.31 -3.43 6.43
N ILE A 53 -3.84 -2.93 7.57
CA ILE A 53 -2.96 -3.69 8.49
C ILE A 53 -3.69 -4.94 8.99
N SER A 54 -4.93 -4.80 9.47
CA SER A 54 -5.73 -5.92 9.96
C SER A 54 -5.96 -7.00 8.89
N GLN A 55 -6.19 -6.58 7.63
CA GLN A 55 -6.30 -7.53 6.51
C GLN A 55 -4.98 -8.23 6.20
N ALA A 56 -3.86 -7.52 6.23
CA ALA A 56 -2.54 -8.13 6.01
C ALA A 56 -2.20 -9.15 7.11
N VAL A 57 -2.44 -8.83 8.39
CA VAL A 57 -2.27 -9.78 9.50
C VAL A 57 -3.18 -10.99 9.35
N LYS A 58 -4.46 -10.78 9.01
CA LYS A 58 -5.43 -11.87 8.78
C LYS A 58 -4.96 -12.80 7.67
N THR A 59 -4.45 -12.26 6.57
CA THR A 59 -3.89 -13.04 5.46
C THR A 59 -2.65 -13.80 5.89
N GLY A 60 -1.72 -13.18 6.61
CA GLY A 60 -0.53 -13.85 7.14
C GLY A 60 -0.90 -15.04 8.04
N LEU A 61 -1.84 -14.86 8.96
CA LEU A 61 -2.33 -15.94 9.82
C LEU A 61 -3.00 -17.06 9.00
N ALA A 62 -3.81 -16.71 8.00
CA ALA A 62 -4.47 -17.70 7.13
C ALA A 62 -3.45 -18.52 6.30
N LEU A 63 -2.32 -17.91 5.94
CA LEU A 63 -1.21 -18.57 5.24
C LEU A 63 -0.21 -19.24 6.20
N SER A 64 -0.51 -19.30 7.50
CA SER A 64 0.38 -19.86 8.54
C SER A 64 1.75 -19.17 8.62
N CYS A 65 1.82 -17.88 8.26
CA CYS A 65 3.00 -17.06 8.42
C CYS A 65 3.22 -16.68 9.89
N LYS A 66 4.47 -16.41 10.26
CA LYS A 66 4.81 -15.79 11.53
C LYS A 66 4.64 -14.28 11.40
N ILE A 67 3.72 -13.71 12.19
CA ILE A 67 3.51 -12.25 12.24
C ILE A 67 4.62 -11.60 13.07
N ASN A 68 5.17 -10.50 12.58
CA ASN A 68 6.18 -9.75 13.31
C ASN A 68 5.54 -8.79 14.31
N ASN A 69 6.07 -8.75 15.54
CA ASN A 69 5.62 -7.81 16.57
C ASN A 69 6.10 -6.37 16.30
N TYR A 70 7.06 -6.21 15.39
CA TYR A 70 7.57 -4.94 14.91
C TYR A 70 7.62 -4.97 13.39
N SER A 71 7.00 -3.97 12.77
CA SER A 71 7.01 -3.76 11.33
C SER A 71 7.18 -2.27 11.05
N ALA A 72 7.85 -1.95 9.93
CA ALA A 72 8.10 -0.60 9.51
C ALA A 72 7.93 -0.46 8.00
N PHE A 73 7.67 0.77 7.55
CA PHE A 73 7.63 1.13 6.14
C PHE A 73 8.92 1.82 5.71
N ASP A 74 9.39 1.46 4.53
CA ASP A 74 10.60 1.93 3.87
C ASP A 74 10.25 2.65 2.57
N ARG A 75 11.18 3.44 2.04
CA ARG A 75 11.05 4.10 0.73
C ARG A 75 11.87 3.37 -0.33
N LYS A 76 11.20 2.84 -1.34
CA LYS A 76 11.83 2.31 -2.55
C LYS A 76 11.82 3.40 -3.63
N ASN A 77 12.95 4.07 -3.84
CA ASN A 77 13.07 5.23 -4.72
C ASN A 77 13.28 4.80 -6.18
N TYR A 78 12.45 5.29 -7.09
CA TYR A 78 12.61 5.17 -8.54
C TYR A 78 11.68 6.16 -9.25
N PHE A 79 12.03 6.58 -10.46
CA PHE A 79 11.21 7.51 -11.24
C PHE A 79 10.33 6.76 -12.23
N TYR A 80 9.04 7.08 -12.21
CA TYR A 80 8.10 6.63 -13.22
C TYR A 80 6.88 7.57 -13.27
N PRO A 81 6.26 7.82 -14.45
CA PRO A 81 5.16 8.79 -14.57
C PRO A 81 3.90 8.47 -13.73
N ASP A 82 3.68 7.21 -13.38
CA ASP A 82 2.55 6.78 -12.53
C ASP A 82 2.84 6.80 -11.02
N LEU A 83 4.05 7.24 -10.63
CA LEU A 83 4.51 7.30 -9.25
C LEU A 83 4.83 8.74 -8.85
N PRO A 84 3.82 9.53 -8.42
CA PRO A 84 3.96 10.97 -8.21
C PRO A 84 5.04 11.36 -7.19
N SER A 85 5.26 10.53 -6.17
CA SER A 85 6.23 10.77 -5.09
C SER A 85 7.69 10.50 -5.47
N GLY A 86 7.96 9.82 -6.60
CA GLY A 86 9.30 9.35 -6.95
C GLY A 86 9.84 8.23 -6.04
N TYR A 87 8.98 7.69 -5.18
CA TYR A 87 9.26 6.51 -4.36
C TYR A 87 7.97 5.79 -3.97
N GLN A 88 8.06 4.47 -3.86
CA GLN A 88 6.99 3.64 -3.30
C GLN A 88 7.22 3.43 -1.81
N ILE A 89 6.16 3.57 -1.01
CA ILE A 89 6.19 3.16 0.40
C ILE A 89 5.97 1.64 0.45
N THR A 90 6.93 0.90 0.96
CA THR A 90 6.96 -0.58 0.97
C THR A 90 7.53 -1.11 2.28
N GLN A 91 7.71 -2.43 2.43
CA GLN A 91 8.36 -3.03 3.59
C GLN A 91 9.50 -3.92 3.10
N PHE A 92 10.75 -3.49 3.32
CA PHE A 92 11.93 -4.26 2.90
C PHE A 92 12.63 -4.88 4.10
N TYR A 93 12.89 -4.10 5.15
CA TYR A 93 13.65 -4.58 6.31
C TYR A 93 12.78 -5.25 7.37
N TYR A 94 11.57 -4.72 7.60
CA TYR A 94 10.68 -5.15 8.68
C TYR A 94 9.26 -5.44 8.16
N PRO A 95 9.07 -6.55 7.41
CA PRO A 95 7.76 -6.94 6.90
C PRO A 95 6.78 -7.27 8.03
N ILE A 96 5.48 -7.16 7.73
CA ILE A 96 4.39 -7.47 8.67
C ILE A 96 4.30 -8.96 9.02
#